data_AF-A0A077QPI5-F1
#
_entry.id   AF-A0A077QPI5-F1
#
_cell.length_a   1.000
_cell.length_b   1.000
_cell.length_c   1.000
_cell.angle_alpha   90.00
_cell.angle_beta   90.00
_cell.angle_gamma   90.00
#
_symmetry.space_group_name_H-M   'P 1'
#
loop_
_entity.id
_entity.type
_entity.pdbx_description
1 polymer ?
#
loop_
_entity_poly.entity_id
_entity_poly.type
_entity_poly.pdbx_seq_one_letter_code
_entity_poly.pdbx_strand_id
1 'polypeptide(L)' 'MQPHQQRVIDELTELDEKIEKLSDFIGGAIYNGLNETDRVLLAMQLSVMKAYSEILNKRIRRF' A
#
# COMPACT_ATOMS: atom_id res chain seq x y z
N MET A 1 8.85 -1.09 22.91
CA MET A 1 7.55 -1.15 22.21
C MET A 1 6.68 -2.20 22.87
N GLN A 2 5.40 -1.90 23.15
CA GLN A 2 4.44 -2.93 23.55
C GLN A 2 4.13 -3.86 22.36
N PRO A 3 3.75 -5.13 22.58
CA PRO A 3 3.48 -6.06 21.48
C PRO A 3 2.44 -5.54 20.46
N HIS A 4 1.43 -4.81 20.94
CA HIS A 4 0.41 -4.26 20.06
C HIS A 4 0.92 -3.09 19.20
N GLN A 5 1.93 -2.34 19.66
CA GLN A 5 2.56 -1.24 18.90
C GLN A 5 3.47 -1.81 17.81
N GLN A 6 4.24 -2.86 18.15
CA GLN A 6 5.11 -3.55 17.18
C GLN A 6 4.31 -4.11 16.01
N ARG A 7 3.16 -4.74 16.27
CA ARG A 7 2.28 -5.25 15.21
C ARG A 7 1.86 -4.17 14.19
N VAL A 8 1.67 -2.93 14.61
CA VAL A 8 1.29 -1.83 13.69
C VAL A 8 2.47 -1.41 12.81
N ILE A 9 3.69 -1.49 13.34
CA ILE A 9 4.92 -1.17 12.61
C ILE A 9 5.23 -2.27 11.59
N ASP A 10 5.11 -3.52 12.00
CA ASP A 10 5.30 -4.67 11.11
C ASP A 10 4.27 -4.62 9.97
N GLU A 11 3.00 -4.36 10.32
CA GLU A 11 1.91 -4.21 9.34
C GLU A 11 2.17 -3.05 8.35
N LEU A 12 2.65 -1.90 8.85
CA LEU A 12 3.03 -0.77 7.98
C LEU A 12 4.16 -1.16 7.02
N THR A 13 5.19 -1.82 7.53
CA THR A 13 6.37 -2.22 6.75
C THR A 13 5.96 -3.17 5.62
N GLU A 14 5.18 -4.21 5.94
CA GLU A 14 4.67 -5.15 4.92
C GLU A 14 3.76 -4.47 3.89
N LEU A 15 2.96 -3.47 4.32
CA LEU A 15 2.08 -2.74 3.41
C LEU A 15 2.85 -1.83 2.47
N ASP A 16 3.84 -1.10 2.98
CA ASP A 16 4.66 -0.19 2.19
C ASP A 16 5.46 -0.94 1.12
N GLU A 17 5.99 -2.14 1.42
CA GLU A 17 6.61 -3.01 0.41
C GLU A 17 5.63 -3.43 -0.70
N LYS A 18 4.37 -3.69 -0.36
CA LYS A 18 3.34 -4.03 -1.35
C LYS A 18 2.94 -2.79 -2.18
N ILE A 19 2.90 -1.61 -1.57
CA ILE A 19 2.66 -0.33 -2.26
C ILE A 19 3.76 -0.07 -3.28
N GLU A 20 5.03 -0.27 -2.92
CA GLU A 20 6.18 -0.09 -3.81
C GLU A 20 6.05 -1.00 -5.04
N LYS A 21 5.91 -2.31 -4.81
CA LYS A 21 5.76 -3.31 -5.89
C LYS A 21 4.60 -3.00 -6.83
N LEU A 22 3.45 -2.59 -6.30
CA LEU A 22 2.28 -2.25 -7.11
C LEU A 22 2.47 -0.93 -7.85
N SER A 23 3.11 0.07 -7.22
CA SER A 23 3.43 1.35 -7.86
C SER A 23 4.37 1.15 -9.05
N ASP A 24 5.42 0.33 -8.87
CA ASP A 24 6.37 -0.02 -9.92
C ASP A 24 5.69 -0.76 -11.07
N PHE A 25 4.82 -1.72 -10.76
CA PHE A 25 4.05 -2.44 -11.77
C PHE A 25 3.17 -1.49 -12.59
N ILE A 26 2.44 -0.57 -11.93
CA ILE A 26 1.58 0.43 -12.59
C ILE A 26 2.40 1.40 -13.44
N GLY A 27 3.63 1.73 -13.04
CA GLY A 27 4.56 2.54 -13.82
C GLY A 27 5.17 1.82 -15.03
N GLY A 28 5.02 0.50 -15.12
CA GLY A 28 5.61 -0.35 -16.16
C GLY A 28 4.79 -0.42 -17.45
N ALA A 29 5.46 -0.86 -18.53
CA ALA A 29 4.83 -0.99 -19.85
C ALA A 29 3.69 -2.03 -19.90
N ILE A 30 3.77 -3.08 -19.07
CA ILE A 30 2.77 -4.16 -19.02
C ILE A 30 1.40 -3.62 -18.59
N TYR A 31 1.37 -2.72 -17.60
CA TYR A 31 0.13 -2.12 -17.11
C TYR A 31 -0.65 -1.40 -18.22
N ASN A 32 0.05 -0.73 -19.15
CA ASN A 32 -0.57 -0.03 -20.27
C ASN A 32 -1.26 -0.97 -21.27
N GLY A 33 -0.83 -2.23 -21.34
CA GLY A 33 -1.42 -3.25 -22.21
C GLY A 33 -2.61 -3.99 -21.58
N LEU A 34 -2.92 -3.76 -20.31
CA LEU A 34 -4.08 -4.35 -19.66
C LEU A 34 -5.37 -3.69 -20.15
N ASN A 35 -6.49 -4.43 -20.05
CA ASN A 35 -7.80 -3.84 -20.31
C ASN A 35 -8.10 -2.74 -19.26
N GLU A 36 -9.01 -1.85 -19.61
CA GLU A 36 -9.34 -0.68 -18.79
C GLU A 36 -9.79 -1.05 -17.38
N THR A 37 -10.62 -2.09 -17.25
CA THR A 37 -11.12 -2.57 -15.95
C THR A 37 -9.99 -2.96 -15.02
N ASP A 38 -9.04 -3.79 -15.49
CA ASP A 38 -7.91 -4.23 -14.68
C ASP A 38 -7.02 -3.06 -14.25
N ARG A 39 -6.79 -2.10 -15.15
CA ARG A 39 -6.03 -0.89 -14.82
C ARG A 39 -6.70 -0.07 -13.72
N VAL A 40 -8.00 0.14 -13.82
CA VAL A 40 -8.79 0.87 -12.83
C VAL A 40 -8.77 0.15 -11.48
N LEU A 41 -8.98 -1.16 -11.46
CA LEU A 41 -8.96 -1.95 -10.24
C LEU A 41 -7.61 -1.89 -9.53
N LEU A 42 -6.49 -2.02 -10.27
CA LEU A 42 -5.14 -1.91 -9.71
C LEU A 42 -4.85 -0.50 -9.17
N ALA A 43 -5.30 0.55 -9.86
CA ALA A 43 -5.15 1.92 -9.39
C ALA A 43 -5.96 2.18 -8.11
N MET A 44 -7.20 1.67 -8.05
CA MET A 44 -8.04 1.73 -6.84
C MET A 44 -7.40 0.97 -5.68
N GLN A 45 -6.87 -0.23 -5.93
CA GLN A 45 -6.14 -1.01 -4.93
C GLN A 45 -4.97 -0.20 -4.36
N LEU A 46 -4.12 0.38 -5.23
CA LEU A 46 -2.99 1.19 -4.80
C LEU A 46 -3.44 2.39 -3.95
N SER A 47 -4.52 3.07 -4.36
CA SER A 47 -5.08 4.20 -3.62
C SER A 47 -5.54 3.81 -2.21
N VAL A 48 -6.24 2.69 -2.07
CA VAL A 48 -6.72 2.20 -0.76
C VAL A 48 -5.54 1.78 0.12
N MET A 49 -4.53 1.12 -0.44
CA MET A 49 -3.33 0.73 0.30
C MET A 49 -2.58 1.94 0.84
N LYS A 50 -2.39 3.00 0.03
CA LYS A 50 -1.77 4.26 0.48
C LYS A 50 -2.56 4.93 1.61
N ALA A 51 -3.88 5.01 1.47
CA ALA A 51 -4.73 5.53 2.54
C ALA A 51 -4.61 4.71 3.83
N TYR A 52 -4.45 3.38 3.72
CA TYR A 52 -4.25 2.52 4.88
C TYR A 52 -2.87 2.75 5.53
N SER A 53 -1.80 2.86 4.75
CA SER A 53 -0.46 3.22 5.24
C SER A 53 -0.46 4.55 6.00
N GLU A 54 -1.18 5.57 5.51
CA GLU A 54 -1.35 6.83 6.23
C GLU A 54 -2.05 6.65 7.60
N ILE A 55 -3.06 5.79 7.67
CA ILE A 55 -3.75 5.48 8.93
C ILE A 55 -2.80 4.79 9.92
N LEU A 56 -2.01 3.83 9.46
CA LEU A 56 -1.01 3.14 10.29
C LEU A 56 0.05 4.11 10.82
N ASN A 57 0.55 5.01 9.97
CA ASN A 57 1.45 6.10 10.37
C ASN A 57 0.83 7.01 11.44
N LYS A 58 -0.44 7.41 11.28
CA LYS A 58 -1.17 8.19 12.29
C LYS A 58 -1.33 7.43 13.59
N ARG A 59 -1.56 6.11 13.55
CA ARG A 59 -1.62 5.26 14.75
C ARG A 59 -0.27 5.20 15.47
N ILE A 60 0.82 5.00 14.73
CA ILE A 60 2.19 4.96 15.27
C ILE A 60 2.58 6.27 15.96
N ARG A 61 2.20 7.43 15.40
CA ARG A 61 2.47 8.74 16.01
C ARG A 61 1.77 8.98 17.35
N ARG A 62 0.81 8.15 17.75
CA ARG A 62 0.10 8.25 19.03
C ARG A 62 0.70 7.38 20.14
N PHE A 63 1.67 6.53 19.81
CA PHE A 63 2.29 5.57 20.70
C PHE A 63 3.47 6.14 21.49
#